data_AF-A0A7S0XXV0-F1
#
_entry.id   AF-A0A7S0XXV0-F1
#
_cell.length_a   1.000
_cell.length_b   1.000
_cell.length_c   1.000
_cell.angle_alpha   90.00
_cell.angle_beta   90.00
_cell.angle_gamma   90.00
#
_symmetry.space_group_name_H-M   'P 1'
#
loop_
_entity.id
_entity.type
_entity.pdbx_description
1 polymer ?
#
loop_
_entity_poly.entity_id
_entity_poly.type
_entity_poly.pdbx_seq_one_letter_code
_entity_poly.pdbx_strand_id
1 'polypeptide(L)'
;VTSCMGFGWYGLIMWMPALFKSRNVDMCIGAKAGSSECTYQSALLAACACFPGNVFAVVAMDRYMSHRTMLAASLLLAAGAGLAAAVSSSPFELGLGYCAFNAVSTVAWNSLDVASTEGFPTSMRGTSMGILSSLGRVAATAAQIVYATPSFQPPSALPIVSSALAMSVSAFSTLFLPSDPSG
;
A
#
# COMPACT_ATOMS: atom_id res chain seq x y z
N VAL A 1 -7.19 -3.12 10.97
CA VAL A 1 -6.81 -3.18 9.54
C VAL A 1 -6.27 -1.85 9.05
N THR A 2 -7.05 -0.77 9.07
CA THR A 2 -6.68 0.52 8.45
C THR A 2 -5.39 1.16 8.96
N SER A 3 -5.12 1.13 10.27
CA SER A 3 -3.88 1.69 10.81
C SER A 3 -2.64 0.94 10.32
N CYS A 4 -2.63 -0.39 10.41
CA CYS A 4 -1.50 -1.21 9.96
C CYS A 4 -1.31 -1.15 8.44
N MET A 5 -2.41 -1.11 7.69
CA MET A 5 -2.38 -0.91 6.23
C MET A 5 -1.83 0.47 5.87
N GLY A 6 -2.31 1.52 6.55
CA GLY A 6 -1.83 2.90 6.39
C GLY A 6 -0.35 3.03 6.70
N PHE A 7 0.12 2.41 7.79
CA PHE A 7 1.53 2.36 8.16
C PHE A 7 2.37 1.73 7.03
N GLY A 8 1.98 0.55 6.55
CA GLY A 8 2.75 -0.17 5.54
C GLY A 8 2.78 0.52 4.18
N TRP A 9 1.63 0.97 3.67
CA TRP A 9 1.57 1.59 2.34
C TRP A 9 2.18 2.99 2.31
N TYR A 10 1.73 3.91 3.20
CA TYR A 10 2.22 5.29 3.19
C TYR A 10 3.69 5.39 3.62
N GLY A 11 4.12 4.58 4.59
CA GLY A 11 5.52 4.53 4.99
C GLY A 11 6.41 4.09 3.83
N LEU A 12 6.05 2.97 3.19
CA LEU A 12 6.90 2.40 2.15
C LEU A 12 6.93 3.27 0.89
N ILE A 13 5.78 3.77 0.42
CA ILE A 13 5.72 4.56 -0.82
C ILE A 13 6.55 5.85 -0.72
N MET A 14 6.60 6.46 0.46
CA MET A 14 7.38 7.67 0.72
C MET A 14 8.88 7.38 0.89
N TRP A 15 9.23 6.18 1.35
CA TRP A 15 10.61 5.76 1.50
C TRP A 15 11.25 5.25 0.20
N MET A 16 10.45 4.75 -0.76
CA MET A 16 10.94 4.20 -2.03
C MET A 16 11.85 5.13 -2.85
N PRO A 17 11.63 6.46 -2.93
CA PRO A 17 12.58 7.37 -3.58
C PRO A 17 13.99 7.36 -2.95
N ALA A 18 14.09 7.17 -1.63
CA ALA A 18 15.38 7.05 -0.95
C ALA A 18 16.09 5.74 -1.36
N LEU A 19 15.33 4.65 -1.50
CA LEU A 19 15.86 3.38 -2.00
C LEU A 19 16.38 3.52 -3.44
N PHE A 20 15.62 4.15 -4.35
CA PHE A 20 16.05 4.39 -5.73
C PHE A 20 17.35 5.19 -5.80
N LYS A 21 17.45 6.25 -4.98
CA LYS A 21 18.69 7.03 -4.86
C LYS A 21 19.86 6.19 -4.37
N SER A 22 19.66 5.33 -3.37
CA SER A 22 20.74 4.49 -2.84
C SER A 22 21.25 3.43 -3.81
N ARG A 23 20.37 2.92 -4.69
CA ARG A 23 20.70 1.89 -5.69
C ARG A 23 21.06 2.48 -7.06
N ASN A 24 21.12 3.81 -7.19
CA ASN A 24 21.31 4.53 -8.47
C ASN A 24 20.35 4.02 -9.57
N VAL A 25 19.07 3.84 -9.21
CA VAL A 25 18.02 3.39 -10.12
C VAL A 25 17.23 4.59 -10.64
N ASP A 26 17.40 4.89 -11.92
CA ASP A 26 16.70 5.99 -12.60
C ASP A 26 15.33 5.50 -13.11
N MET A 27 14.27 5.72 -12.33
CA MET A 27 12.87 5.45 -12.73
C MET A 27 12.24 6.59 -13.55
N CYS A 28 13.07 7.39 -14.22
CA CYS A 28 12.69 8.66 -14.81
C CYS A 28 13.39 8.86 -16.15
N ILE A 29 12.74 9.63 -17.03
CA ILE A 29 13.27 9.94 -18.36
C ILE A 29 14.03 11.25 -18.28
N GLY A 30 15.32 11.22 -18.59
CA GLY A 30 16.17 12.41 -18.70
C GLY A 30 16.62 13.03 -17.37
N ALA A 31 16.32 12.39 -16.23
CA ALA A 31 16.74 12.82 -14.90
C ALA A 31 17.45 11.69 -14.16
N LYS A 32 18.25 12.03 -13.14
CA LYS A 32 18.93 11.05 -12.26
C LYS A 32 18.17 10.83 -10.96
N ALA A 33 18.33 9.65 -10.37
CA ALA A 33 17.80 9.26 -9.08
C ALA A 33 18.17 10.28 -8.00
N GLY A 34 17.16 10.79 -7.28
CA GLY A 34 17.32 11.82 -6.25
C GLY A 34 17.12 13.27 -6.73
N SER A 35 16.91 13.51 -8.03
CA SER A 35 16.36 14.79 -8.51
C SER A 35 14.88 14.90 -8.15
N SER A 36 14.40 16.14 -7.97
CA SER A 36 12.97 16.42 -7.76
C SER A 36 12.14 15.92 -8.93
N GLU A 37 12.61 16.13 -10.16
CA GLU A 37 11.95 15.68 -11.40
C GLU A 37 11.74 14.16 -11.43
N CYS A 38 12.77 13.39 -11.03
CA CYS A 38 12.71 11.94 -10.99
C CYS A 38 11.71 11.43 -9.94
N THR A 39 11.65 12.12 -8.79
CA THR A 39 10.72 11.79 -7.70
C THR A 39 9.27 12.02 -8.13
N TYR A 40 8.98 13.11 -8.85
CA TYR A 40 7.63 13.36 -9.36
C TYR A 40 7.23 12.42 -10.50
N GLN A 41 8.15 12.08 -11.41
CA GLN A 41 7.86 11.13 -12.50
C GLN A 41 7.59 9.71 -11.97
N SER A 42 8.38 9.24 -11.00
CA SER A 42 8.14 7.93 -10.37
C SER A 42 6.80 7.90 -9.62
N ALA A 43 6.44 8.98 -8.91
CA ALA A 43 5.13 9.11 -8.29
C ALA A 43 3.97 9.13 -9.32
N LEU A 44 4.15 9.82 -10.45
CA LEU A 44 3.19 9.83 -11.55
C LEU A 44 3.00 8.42 -12.13
N LEU A 45 4.09 7.69 -12.36
CA LEU A 45 4.02 6.31 -12.84
C LEU A 45 3.28 5.41 -11.85
N ALA A 46 3.55 5.57 -10.55
CA ALA A 46 2.84 4.89 -9.49
C ALA A 46 1.33 5.18 -9.55
N ALA A 47 0.94 6.46 -9.71
CA ALA A 47 -0.46 6.87 -9.85
C ALA A 47 -1.11 6.30 -11.12
N CYS A 48 -0.39 6.27 -12.24
CA CYS A 48 -0.84 5.61 -13.47
C CYS A 48 -1.07 4.11 -13.24
N ALA A 49 -0.24 3.44 -12.44
CA ALA A 49 -0.42 2.03 -12.06
C ALA A 49 -1.60 1.80 -11.11
N CYS A 50 -2.00 2.79 -10.30
CA CYS A 50 -3.21 2.72 -9.47
C CYS A 50 -4.49 2.69 -10.31
N PHE A 51 -4.51 3.32 -11.49
CA PHE A 51 -5.69 3.37 -12.36
C PHE A 51 -6.22 1.98 -12.76
N PRO A 52 -5.41 1.06 -13.32
CA PRO A 52 -5.87 -0.30 -13.60
C PRO A 52 -6.20 -1.06 -12.31
N GLY A 53 -5.51 -0.79 -11.20
CA GLY A 53 -5.86 -1.35 -9.88
C GLY A 53 -7.27 -0.96 -9.42
N ASN A 54 -7.66 0.30 -9.60
CA ASN A 54 -9.00 0.79 -9.28
C ASN A 54 -10.07 0.10 -10.13
N VAL A 55 -9.88 0.05 -11.45
CA VAL A 55 -10.83 -0.62 -12.36
C VAL A 55 -10.96 -2.10 -12.03
N PHE A 56 -9.82 -2.77 -11.80
CA PHE A 56 -9.81 -4.17 -11.39
C PHE A 56 -10.56 -4.40 -10.07
N ALA A 57 -10.34 -3.55 -9.06
CA ALA A 57 -11.01 -3.68 -7.77
C ALA A 57 -12.53 -3.63 -7.93
N VAL A 58 -13.06 -2.67 -8.69
CA VAL A 58 -14.51 -2.53 -8.91
C VAL A 58 -15.07 -3.78 -9.59
N VAL A 59 -14.46 -4.23 -10.70
CA VAL A 59 -14.94 -5.39 -11.46
C VAL A 59 -14.82 -6.70 -10.65
N ALA A 60 -13.72 -6.86 -9.91
CA ALA A 60 -13.45 -8.07 -9.14
C ALA A 60 -14.39 -8.20 -7.93
N MET A 61 -14.65 -7.11 -7.19
CA MET A 61 -15.64 -7.11 -6.10
C MET A 61 -17.07 -7.30 -6.57
N ASP A 62 -17.45 -6.67 -7.69
CA ASP A 62 -18.82 -6.72 -8.17
C ASP A 62 -19.21 -8.11 -8.73
N ARG A 63 -18.25 -8.81 -9.36
CA ARG A 63 -18.57 -10.03 -10.13
C ARG A 63 -17.97 -11.33 -9.63
N TYR A 64 -16.86 -11.30 -8.88
CA TYR A 64 -16.04 -12.51 -8.68
C TYR A 64 -15.73 -12.84 -7.22
N MET A 65 -15.51 -11.85 -6.35
CA MET A 65 -15.01 -12.09 -4.99
C MET A 65 -15.69 -11.18 -3.96
N SER A 66 -15.88 -11.70 -2.73
CA SER A 66 -16.26 -10.90 -1.57
C SER A 66 -15.21 -9.84 -1.27
N HIS A 67 -15.65 -8.65 -0.82
CA HIS A 67 -14.78 -7.56 -0.39
C HIS A 67 -13.73 -8.01 0.63
N ARG A 68 -14.05 -8.98 1.50
CA ARG A 68 -13.16 -9.47 2.57
C ARG A 68 -12.03 -10.36 2.03
N THR A 69 -12.35 -11.28 1.12
CA THR A 69 -11.33 -12.13 0.48
C THR A 69 -10.43 -11.28 -0.42
N MET A 70 -11.00 -10.30 -1.12
CA MET A 70 -10.22 -9.38 -1.95
C MET A 70 -9.30 -8.49 -1.10
N LEU A 71 -9.79 -7.98 0.04
CA LEU A 71 -8.97 -7.22 0.99
C LEU A 71 -7.80 -8.05 1.54
N ALA A 72 -8.07 -9.27 2.03
CA ALA A 72 -7.02 -10.12 2.57
C ALA A 72 -5.99 -10.53 1.49
N ALA A 73 -6.46 -10.93 0.31
CA ALA A 73 -5.59 -11.34 -0.79
C ALA A 73 -4.72 -10.19 -1.30
N SER A 74 -5.31 -9.00 -1.51
CA SER A 74 -4.56 -7.82 -1.96
C SER A 74 -3.53 -7.37 -0.92
N LEU A 75 -3.82 -7.42 0.38
CA LEU A 75 -2.84 -7.10 1.42
C LEU A 75 -1.65 -8.08 1.43
N LEU A 76 -1.88 -9.38 1.23
CA LEU A 76 -0.81 -10.38 1.13
C LEU A 76 -0.01 -10.23 -0.17
N LEU A 77 -0.68 -9.96 -1.29
CA LEU A 77 -0.02 -9.70 -2.56
C LEU A 77 0.82 -8.41 -2.51
N ALA A 78 0.35 -7.36 -1.84
CA ALA A 78 1.12 -6.14 -1.63
C ALA A 78 2.35 -6.40 -0.75
N ALA A 79 2.21 -7.15 0.35
CA ALA A 79 3.34 -7.56 1.16
C ALA A 79 4.38 -8.37 0.35
N GLY A 80 3.90 -9.32 -0.46
CA GLY A 80 4.74 -10.11 -1.36
C GLY A 80 5.44 -9.26 -2.43
N ALA A 81 4.74 -8.32 -3.06
CA ALA A 81 5.31 -7.41 -4.05
C ALA A 81 6.40 -6.50 -3.45
N GLY A 82 6.19 -6.00 -2.22
CA GLY A 82 7.20 -5.25 -1.48
C GLY A 82 8.44 -6.10 -1.19
N LEU A 83 8.27 -7.32 -0.70
CA LEU A 83 9.39 -8.24 -0.43
C LEU A 83 10.13 -8.66 -1.70
N ALA A 84 9.41 -8.91 -2.80
CA ALA A 84 10.00 -9.20 -4.09
C ALA A 84 10.86 -8.02 -4.57
N ALA A 85 10.36 -6.78 -4.43
CA ALA A 85 11.13 -5.58 -4.75
C ALA A 85 12.41 -5.43 -3.89
N ALA A 86 12.43 -5.96 -2.67
CA ALA A 86 13.62 -5.92 -1.81
C ALA A 86 14.79 -6.75 -2.37
N VAL A 87 14.47 -7.92 -2.93
CA VAL A 87 15.46 -8.88 -3.46
C VAL A 87 15.83 -8.58 -4.92
N SER A 88 15.00 -7.82 -5.64
CA SER A 88 15.28 -7.40 -7.01
C SER A 88 16.59 -6.61 -7.09
N SER A 89 17.43 -6.99 -8.05
CA SER A 89 18.70 -6.31 -8.31
C SER A 89 18.64 -5.43 -9.57
N SER A 90 17.67 -5.66 -10.45
CA SER A 90 17.53 -4.87 -11.67
C SER A 90 16.67 -3.61 -11.44
N PRO A 91 17.01 -2.48 -12.09
CA PRO A 91 16.19 -1.26 -12.09
C PRO A 91 14.74 -1.50 -12.53
N PHE A 92 14.56 -2.34 -13.55
CA PHE A 92 13.26 -2.65 -14.13
C PHE A 92 12.37 -3.45 -13.17
N GLU A 93 12.90 -4.50 -12.54
CA GLU A 93 12.15 -5.29 -11.55
C GLU A 93 11.78 -4.45 -10.32
N LEU A 94 12.69 -3.58 -9.87
CA LEU A 94 12.43 -2.70 -8.74
C LEU A 94 11.31 -1.71 -9.04
N GLY A 95 11.32 -1.11 -10.24
CA GLY A 95 10.26 -0.21 -10.69
C GLY A 95 8.92 -0.90 -10.95
N LEU A 96 8.96 -2.11 -11.52
CA LEU A 96 7.76 -2.93 -11.68
C LEU A 96 7.17 -3.34 -10.33
N GLY A 97 8.03 -3.74 -9.38
CA GLY A 97 7.64 -4.07 -8.01
C GLY A 97 7.02 -2.88 -7.28
N TYR A 98 7.57 -1.68 -7.46
CA TYR A 98 6.98 -0.45 -6.93
C TYR A 98 5.58 -0.17 -7.49
N CYS A 99 5.42 -0.28 -8.81
CA CYS A 99 4.13 -0.06 -9.47
C CYS A 99 3.11 -1.14 -9.06
N ALA A 100 3.52 -2.40 -9.02
CA ALA A 100 2.69 -3.53 -8.59
C ALA A 100 2.26 -3.39 -7.12
N PHE A 101 3.19 -3.03 -6.23
CA PHE A 101 2.90 -2.72 -4.84
C PHE A 101 1.81 -1.64 -4.73
N ASN A 102 1.93 -0.56 -5.49
CA ASN A 102 0.96 0.53 -5.43
C ASN A 102 -0.40 0.14 -6.02
N ALA A 103 -0.42 -0.54 -7.18
CA ALA A 103 -1.64 -1.04 -7.80
C ALA A 103 -2.42 -1.98 -6.87
N VAL A 104 -1.74 -2.98 -6.29
CA VAL A 104 -2.38 -3.95 -5.38
C VAL A 104 -2.79 -3.31 -4.07
N SER A 105 -1.98 -2.39 -3.52
CA SER A 105 -2.37 -1.64 -2.32
C SER A 105 -3.61 -0.76 -2.56
N THR A 106 -3.77 -0.24 -3.78
CA THR A 106 -4.97 0.50 -4.18
C THR A 106 -6.21 -0.41 -4.17
N VAL A 107 -6.09 -1.64 -4.67
CA VAL A 107 -7.15 -2.65 -4.58
C VAL A 107 -7.54 -2.92 -3.12
N ALA A 108 -6.55 -3.04 -2.22
CA ALA A 108 -6.79 -3.20 -0.79
C ALA A 108 -7.52 -1.99 -0.18
N TRP A 109 -7.20 -0.76 -0.59
CA TRP A 109 -7.86 0.45 -0.08
C TRP A 109 -9.33 0.48 -0.49
N ASN A 110 -9.61 0.21 -1.76
CA ASN A 110 -10.98 0.16 -2.26
C ASN A 110 -11.79 -0.94 -1.56
N SER A 111 -11.19 -2.11 -1.35
CA SER A 111 -11.85 -3.23 -0.67
C SER A 111 -12.18 -2.89 0.79
N LEU A 112 -11.27 -2.20 1.47
CA LEU A 112 -11.46 -1.73 2.85
C LEU A 112 -12.55 -0.68 2.95
N ASP A 113 -12.64 0.24 1.98
CA ASP A 113 -13.69 1.26 1.95
C ASP A 113 -15.06 0.63 1.77
N VAL A 114 -15.20 -0.32 0.84
CA VAL A 114 -16.45 -1.09 0.65
C VAL A 114 -16.82 -1.83 1.94
N ALA A 115 -15.90 -2.63 2.49
CA ALA A 115 -16.11 -3.39 3.72
C ALA A 115 -16.52 -2.51 4.91
N SER A 116 -15.95 -1.30 5.00
CA SER A 116 -16.29 -0.35 6.06
C SER A 116 -17.67 0.25 5.85
N THR A 117 -18.05 0.57 4.60
CA THR A 117 -19.39 1.10 4.32
C THR A 117 -20.51 0.07 4.52
N GLU A 118 -20.24 -1.20 4.24
CA GLU A 118 -21.18 -2.31 4.45
C GLU A 118 -21.27 -2.68 5.94
N GLY A 119 -20.14 -2.68 6.66
CA GLY A 119 -20.10 -3.04 8.08
C GLY A 119 -20.69 -2.00 9.06
N PHE A 120 -20.84 -0.74 8.66
CA PHE A 120 -21.40 0.31 9.52
C PHE A 120 -22.83 0.74 9.12
N PRO A 121 -23.75 0.90 10.09
CA PRO A 121 -25.10 1.39 9.83
C PRO A 121 -25.07 2.82 9.29
N THR A 122 -26.01 3.14 8.40
CA THR A 122 -26.06 4.42 7.67
C THR A 122 -26.01 5.65 8.58
N SER A 123 -26.61 5.59 9.77
CA SER A 123 -26.63 6.70 10.74
C SER A 123 -25.26 7.04 11.34
N MET A 124 -24.34 6.06 11.42
CA MET A 124 -23.01 6.24 12.03
C MET A 124 -21.86 6.10 11.03
N ARG A 125 -22.15 5.71 9.78
CA ARG A 125 -21.15 5.46 8.73
C ARG A 125 -20.16 6.61 8.55
N GLY A 126 -20.66 7.85 8.48
CA GLY A 126 -19.81 9.03 8.31
C GLY A 126 -18.80 9.20 9.45
N THR A 127 -19.27 9.09 10.70
CA THR A 127 -18.42 9.19 11.89
C THR A 127 -17.39 8.06 11.95
N SER A 128 -17.82 6.81 11.72
CA SER A 128 -16.93 5.66 11.71
C SER A 128 -15.84 5.77 10.64
N MET A 129 -16.19 6.16 9.42
CA MET A 129 -15.23 6.37 8.33
C MET A 129 -14.26 7.53 8.63
N GLY A 130 -14.75 8.59 9.27
CA GLY A 130 -13.90 9.70 9.73
C GLY A 130 -12.88 9.27 10.78
N ILE A 131 -13.29 8.49 11.78
CA ILE A 131 -12.40 7.92 12.80
C ILE A 131 -11.37 6.99 12.12
N LEU A 132 -11.82 6.12 11.23
CA LEU A 132 -10.97 5.18 10.52
C LEU A 132 -9.89 5.88 9.68
N SER A 133 -10.30 6.92 8.95
CA SER A 133 -9.41 7.77 8.15
C SER A 133 -8.39 8.48 9.03
N SER A 134 -8.82 9.02 10.17
CA SER A 134 -7.94 9.69 11.14
C SER A 134 -6.88 8.73 11.70
N LEU A 135 -7.29 7.51 12.06
CA LEU A 135 -6.38 6.46 12.53
C LEU A 135 -5.37 6.03 11.45
N GLY A 136 -5.81 5.96 10.19
CA GLY A 136 -4.94 5.68 9.05
C GLY A 136 -3.88 6.78 8.85
N ARG A 137 -4.26 8.05 8.99
CA ARG A 137 -3.34 9.19 8.89
C ARG A 137 -2.34 9.22 10.06
N VAL A 138 -2.78 8.99 11.28
CA VAL A 138 -1.88 8.91 12.45
C VAL A 138 -0.85 7.79 12.26
N ALA A 139 -1.29 6.62 11.81
CA ALA A 139 -0.38 5.50 11.54
C ALA A 139 0.60 5.80 10.40
N ALA A 140 0.15 6.48 9.34
CA ALA A 140 1.03 6.95 8.26
C ALA A 140 2.08 7.94 8.78
N THR A 141 1.70 8.93 9.58
CA THR A 141 2.65 9.88 10.20
C THR A 141 3.64 9.16 11.10
N ALA A 142 3.20 8.18 11.89
CA ALA A 142 4.09 7.37 12.72
C ALA A 142 5.10 6.58 11.86
N ALA A 143 4.67 5.99 10.75
CA ALA A 143 5.56 5.28 9.82
C ALA A 143 6.68 6.19 9.28
N GLN A 144 6.31 7.41 8.88
CA GLN A 144 7.26 8.40 8.38
C GLN A 144 8.32 8.78 9.43
N ILE A 145 7.90 8.95 10.69
CA ILE A 145 8.83 9.27 11.79
C ILE A 145 9.77 8.08 12.04
N VAL A 146 9.26 6.85 12.04
CA VAL A 146 10.09 5.64 12.22
C VAL A 146 11.10 5.50 11.08
N TYR A 147 10.67 5.69 9.83
CA TYR A 147 11.52 5.53 8.65
C TYR A 147 12.53 6.67 8.47
N ALA A 148 12.31 7.81 9.11
CA ALA A 148 13.30 8.90 9.19
C ALA A 148 14.50 8.56 10.08
N THR A 149 14.42 7.52 10.93
CA THR A 149 15.54 7.14 11.79
C THR A 149 16.70 6.50 11.00
N PRO A 150 17.96 6.65 11.43
CA PRO A 150 19.13 6.15 10.69
C PRO A 150 19.09 4.65 10.38
N SER A 151 18.52 3.84 11.28
CA SER A 151 18.41 2.39 11.09
C SER A 151 17.55 1.99 9.89
N PHE A 152 16.58 2.84 9.53
CA PHE A 152 15.64 2.61 8.43
C PHE A 152 16.09 3.28 7.12
N GLN A 153 17.26 3.93 7.11
CA GLN A 153 17.81 4.48 5.87
C GLN A 153 18.46 3.39 5.00
N PRO A 154 18.41 3.52 3.67
CA PRO A 154 19.06 2.57 2.77
C PRO A 154 20.55 2.39 3.10
N PRO A 155 21.12 1.19 2.93
CA PRO A 155 20.59 0.04 2.19
C PRO A 155 19.74 -0.94 3.03
N SER A 156 19.23 -0.54 4.20
CA SER A 156 18.50 -1.47 5.06
C SER A 156 17.19 -1.96 4.45
N ALA A 157 16.90 -3.26 4.61
CA ALA A 157 15.63 -3.87 4.20
C ALA A 157 14.51 -3.67 5.24
N LEU A 158 14.81 -3.01 6.37
CA LEU A 158 13.91 -2.84 7.51
C LEU A 158 12.58 -2.13 7.17
N PRO A 159 12.56 -1.06 6.34
CA PRO A 159 11.30 -0.43 5.93
C PRO A 159 10.39 -1.38 5.15
N ILE A 160 10.98 -2.18 4.25
CA ILE A 160 10.22 -3.12 3.43
C ILE A 160 9.65 -4.25 4.30
N VAL A 161 10.48 -4.82 5.18
CA VAL A 161 10.04 -5.90 6.09
C VAL A 161 8.98 -5.40 7.06
N SER A 162 9.16 -4.22 7.66
CA SER A 162 8.16 -3.65 8.56
C SER A 162 6.84 -3.34 7.86
N SER A 163 6.89 -2.85 6.62
CA SER A 163 5.69 -2.65 5.80
C SER A 163 4.99 -3.97 5.47
N ALA A 164 5.74 -5.00 5.03
CA ALA A 164 5.21 -6.32 4.74
C ALA A 164 4.59 -6.99 5.98
N LEU A 165 5.19 -6.83 7.16
CA LEU A 165 4.63 -7.29 8.43
C LEU A 165 3.35 -6.55 8.77
N ALA A 166 3.32 -5.22 8.66
CA ALA A 166 2.12 -4.43 8.93
C ALA A 166 0.96 -4.81 7.99
N MET A 167 1.26 -5.07 6.71
CA MET A 167 0.27 -5.54 5.74
C MET A 167 -0.19 -6.98 6.03
N SER A 168 0.70 -7.86 6.44
CA SER A 168 0.36 -9.24 6.83
C SER A 168 -0.51 -9.27 8.09
N VAL A 169 -0.21 -8.44 9.09
CA VAL A 169 -1.06 -8.24 10.28
C VAL A 169 -2.43 -7.70 9.88
N SER A 170 -2.49 -6.80 8.89
CA SER A 170 -3.75 -6.28 8.35
C SER A 170 -4.56 -7.39 7.67
N ALA A 171 -3.91 -8.23 6.86
CA ALA A 171 -4.55 -9.37 6.19
C ALA A 171 -5.09 -10.37 7.21
N PHE A 172 -4.30 -10.70 8.24
CA PHE A 172 -4.73 -11.59 9.31
C PHE A 172 -5.89 -11.00 10.12
N SER A 173 -5.82 -9.70 10.45
CA SER A 173 -6.92 -9.00 11.11
C SER A 173 -8.21 -9.01 10.28
N THR A 174 -8.09 -9.05 8.95
CA THR A 174 -9.22 -9.13 8.02
C THR A 174 -10.00 -10.44 8.16
N LEU A 175 -9.34 -11.51 8.62
CA LEU A 175 -9.99 -12.80 8.89
C LEU A 175 -10.95 -12.75 10.07
N PHE A 176 -10.79 -11.78 10.99
CA PHE A 176 -11.69 -11.60 12.13
C PHE A 176 -12.83 -10.61 11.88
N LEU A 177 -12.90 -10.01 10.68
CA LEU A 177 -14.09 -9.22 10.37
C LEU A 177 -15.32 -10.14 10.33
N PRO A 178 -16.47 -9.69 10.89
CA PRO A 178 -17.71 -10.42 10.79
C PRO A 178 -18.02 -10.70 9.32
N SER A 179 -18.42 -11.93 9.01
CA SER A 179 -19.04 -12.23 7.73
C SER A 179 -20.40 -11.55 7.69
N ASP A 180 -20.79 -10.95 6.56
CA ASP A 180 -22.16 -10.45 6.43
C ASP A 180 -23.18 -11.59 6.68
N PRO A 181 -24.32 -11.31 7.34
CA PRO A 181 -25.40 -12.28 7.54
C PRO A 181 -26.18 -12.64 6.27
N SER A 182 -25.86 -12.04 5.12
CA SER A 182 -26.63 -12.18 3.89
C SER A 182 -25.88 -12.98 2.81
N GLY A 183 -25.92 -14.30 2.93
CA GLY A 183 -25.70 -15.24 1.82
C GLY A 183 -24.26 -15.64 1.56
#